data_AF-A0A8H7RFF2-F1
#
_entry.id   AF-A0A8H7RFF2-F1
#
_cell.length_a   1.000
_cell.length_b   1.000
_cell.length_c   1.000
_cell.angle_alpha   90.00
_cell.angle_beta   90.00
_cell.angle_gamma   90.00
#
_symmetry.space_group_name_H-M   'P 1'
#
loop_
_entity.id
_entity.type
_entity.pdbx_description
1 polymer ?
#
loop_
_entity_poly.entity_id
_entity_poly.type
_entity_poly.pdbx_seq_one_letter_code
_entity_poly.pdbx_strand_id
1 'polypeptide(L)' 'MSLLSQFTKSAFQQFTRQQQPTLATWQQAGNPSILTLVRTMKVRSSVKKMCDGCSTVRRRGKLYVTCNKNKKHKQRQG' A
#
# COMPACT_ATOMS: atom_id res chain seq x y z
N MET A 1 -65.84 0.68 49.55
CA MET A 1 -65.19 1.72 50.37
C MET A 1 -63.71 1.39 50.42
N SER A 2 -62.87 2.42 50.19
CA SER A 2 -61.39 2.39 50.15
C SER A 2 -60.80 1.89 48.83
N LEU A 3 -60.44 2.78 47.89
CA LEU A 3 -59.25 3.67 47.87
C LEU A 3 -57.93 2.90 47.86
N LEU A 4 -57.08 3.31 46.91
CA LEU A 4 -55.62 3.19 46.91
C LEU A 4 -55.09 1.76 46.71
N SER A 5 -54.02 1.47 45.99
CA SER A 5 -53.07 2.28 45.24
C SER A 5 -51.94 1.32 44.83
N GLN A 6 -51.37 1.58 43.66
CA GLN A 6 -49.91 1.53 43.45
C GLN A 6 -49.19 0.17 43.37
N PHE A 7 -48.68 -0.04 42.16
CA PHE A 7 -47.27 -0.28 41.82
C PHE A 7 -46.63 -1.67 41.93
N THR A 8 -45.94 -1.95 40.82
CA THR A 8 -44.70 -2.71 40.63
C THR A 8 -44.81 -4.19 40.26
N LYS A 9 -44.12 -4.49 39.15
CA LYS A 9 -43.25 -5.64 38.85
C LYS A 9 -43.52 -6.07 37.41
N SER A 10 -42.74 -5.55 36.48
CA SER A 10 -41.43 -6.09 36.09
C SER A 10 -41.57 -7.15 35.01
N ALA A 11 -40.60 -7.16 34.09
CA ALA A 11 -40.37 -8.16 33.06
C ALA A 11 -41.09 -7.91 31.73
N PHE A 12 -40.62 -6.90 31.00
CA PHE A 12 -40.53 -7.06 29.55
C PHE A 12 -39.23 -6.44 29.02
N GLN A 13 -38.16 -7.20 29.23
CA GLN A 13 -37.09 -7.41 28.26
C GLN A 13 -36.42 -6.16 27.68
N GLN A 14 -35.62 -5.48 28.51
CA GLN A 14 -34.47 -4.71 28.03
C GLN A 14 -33.35 -5.68 27.66
N PHE A 15 -33.49 -6.36 26.51
CA PHE A 15 -32.35 -6.98 25.85
C PHE A 15 -31.49 -5.86 25.28
N THR A 16 -30.52 -5.47 26.09
CA THR A 16 -29.19 -4.99 25.72
C THR A 16 -29.06 -4.56 24.25
N ARG A 17 -29.24 -3.26 24.05
CA ARG A 17 -28.75 -2.48 22.90
C ARG A 17 -27.29 -2.86 22.69
N GLN A 18 -27.07 -3.80 21.77
CA GLN A 18 -25.76 -4.33 21.47
C GLN A 18 -24.86 -3.19 21.00
N GLN A 19 -23.63 -3.32 21.48
CA GLN A 19 -22.59 -2.32 21.51
C GLN A 19 -22.17 -1.94 20.08
N GLN A 20 -21.81 -0.67 19.93
CA GLN A 20 -21.30 -0.08 18.69
C GLN A 20 -19.95 -0.74 18.33
N PRO A 21 -19.70 -1.11 17.07
CA PRO A 21 -18.37 -1.53 16.66
C PRO A 21 -17.44 -0.32 16.76
N THR A 22 -16.35 -0.47 17.51
CA THR A 22 -15.28 0.53 17.58
C THR A 22 -14.72 0.75 16.19
N LEU A 23 -14.77 1.99 15.71
CA LEU A 23 -14.04 2.45 14.53
C LEU A 23 -12.52 2.47 14.84
N ALA A 24 -11.95 1.31 15.15
CA ALA A 24 -10.51 1.11 15.21
C ALA A 24 -10.07 0.60 13.85
N THR A 25 -9.84 1.59 12.98
CA THR A 25 -9.01 1.59 11.77
C THR A 25 -8.31 0.27 11.47
N TRP A 26 -8.63 -0.31 10.32
CA TRP A 26 -7.81 -1.31 9.66
C TRP A 26 -6.37 -0.79 9.56
N GLN A 27 -5.48 -1.22 10.46
CA GLN A 27 -4.05 -0.95 10.35
C GLN A 27 -3.54 -1.70 9.13
N GLN A 28 -3.33 -0.92 8.09
CA GLN A 28 -2.89 -1.37 6.79
C GLN A 28 -1.56 -2.10 6.92
N ALA A 29 -1.49 -3.28 6.30
CA ALA A 29 -0.26 -4.03 6.10
C ALA A 29 0.84 -3.15 5.48
N GLY A 30 1.79 -2.68 6.30
CA GLY A 30 3.06 -2.12 5.85
C GLY A 30 4.12 -3.22 5.95
N ASN A 31 4.96 -3.51 4.96
CA ASN A 31 5.26 -2.87 3.69
C ASN A 31 5.95 -3.96 2.83
N PRO A 32 5.46 -4.36 1.64
CA PRO A 32 6.04 -5.48 0.88
C PRO A 32 7.35 -5.10 0.16
N SER A 33 8.19 -4.27 0.76
CA SER A 33 9.41 -3.75 0.13
C SER A 33 10.70 -4.52 0.46
N ILE A 34 10.66 -5.57 1.28
CA ILE A 34 11.90 -6.23 1.74
C ILE A 34 12.36 -7.42 0.87
N LEU A 35 11.56 -7.91 -0.09
CA LEU A 35 11.92 -9.14 -0.83
C LEU A 35 11.95 -9.03 -2.36
N THR A 36 12.02 -7.83 -2.91
CA THR A 36 12.14 -7.70 -4.37
C THR A 36 13.13 -6.60 -4.73
N LEU A 37 14.42 -6.97 -4.76
CA LEU A 37 15.37 -6.40 -5.70
C LEU A 37 14.93 -6.81 -7.12
N VAL A 38 13.74 -6.39 -7.56
CA VAL A 38 13.39 -6.40 -8.97
C VAL A 38 14.41 -5.47 -9.60
N ARG A 39 15.43 -6.03 -10.25
CA ARG A 39 16.40 -5.23 -11.01
C ARG A 39 15.70 -4.69 -12.26
N THR A 40 14.82 -3.70 -12.08
CA THR A 40 14.08 -3.00 -13.13
C THR A 40 14.85 -1.78 -13.61
N MET A 41 14.63 -1.43 -14.88
CA MET A 41 15.25 -0.32 -15.60
C MET A 41 15.10 1.00 -14.82
N LYS A 42 16.20 1.75 -14.61
CA LYS A 42 16.18 3.02 -13.88
C LYS A 42 15.88 4.20 -14.82
N VAL A 43 14.78 4.91 -14.60
CA VAL A 43 14.43 6.10 -15.39
C VAL A 43 15.13 7.33 -14.81
N ARG A 44 15.85 8.09 -15.63
CA ARG A 44 16.55 9.33 -15.26
C ARG A 44 16.38 10.38 -16.35
N SER A 45 16.48 11.65 -15.99
CA SER A 45 16.45 12.76 -16.97
C SER A 45 17.71 12.79 -17.85
N SER A 46 18.86 12.43 -17.28
CA SER A 46 20.13 12.27 -17.99
C SER A 46 20.62 10.83 -17.92
N VAL A 47 21.15 10.34 -19.03
CA VAL A 47 21.62 8.96 -19.15
C VAL A 47 23.07 8.98 -19.60
N LYS A 48 23.95 8.35 -18.80
CA LYS A 48 25.39 8.24 -19.04
C LYS A 48 25.84 6.78 -18.93
N LYS A 49 26.88 6.42 -19.67
CA LYS A 49 27.56 5.12 -19.54
C LYS A 49 28.37 5.12 -18.24
N MET A 50 28.31 4.02 -17.49
CA MET A 50 29.01 3.85 -16.21
C MET A 50 30.15 2.83 -16.29
N CYS A 51 30.25 2.11 -17.41
CA CYS A 51 31.11 0.95 -17.58
C CYS A 51 31.40 0.71 -19.06
N ASP A 52 32.45 -0.05 -19.39
CA ASP A 52 32.80 -0.34 -20.79
C ASP A 52 31.76 -1.23 -21.49
N GLY A 53 31.07 -2.06 -20.71
CA GLY A 53 29.98 -2.91 -21.21
C GLY A 53 28.64 -2.20 -21.37
N CYS A 54 28.59 -0.88 -21.18
CA CYS A 54 27.38 -0.08 -21.21
C CYS A 54 27.24 0.57 -22.60
N SER A 55 26.19 0.21 -23.34
CA SER A 55 25.89 0.76 -24.66
C SER A 55 24.66 1.67 -24.63
N THR A 56 24.73 2.76 -25.38
CA THR A 56 23.64 3.74 -25.52
C THR A 56 22.84 3.39 -26.77
N VAL A 57 21.55 3.13 -26.62
CA VAL A 57 20.66 2.71 -27.72
C VAL A 57 19.41 3.59 -27.71
N ARG A 58 19.02 4.11 -28.88
CA ARG A 58 17.74 4.80 -29.05
C ARG A 58 16.66 3.80 -29.45
N ARG A 59 15.56 3.74 -28.70
CA ARG A 59 14.41 2.85 -28.96
C ARG A 59 13.12 3.64 -28.75
N ARG A 60 12.16 3.55 -29.67
CA ARG A 60 10.85 4.23 -29.57
C ARG A 60 10.98 5.73 -29.24
N GLY A 61 11.94 6.42 -29.87
CA GLY A 61 12.22 7.85 -29.65
C GLY A 61 12.90 8.21 -28.33
N LYS A 62 13.18 7.25 -27.43
CA LYS A 62 13.86 7.48 -26.15
C LYS A 62 15.26 6.87 -26.11
N LEU A 63 16.14 7.47 -25.31
CA LEU A 63 17.51 7.00 -25.13
C LEU A 63 17.59 6.03 -23.95
N TYR A 64 18.21 4.88 -24.17
CA TYR A 64 18.42 3.84 -23.18
C TYR A 64 19.90 3.55 -23.02
N VAL A 65 20.31 3.17 -21.81
CA VAL A 65 21.59 2.50 -21.59
C VAL A 65 21.31 1.06 -21.25
N THR A 66 21.87 0.16 -22.05
CA THR A 66 21.85 -1.28 -21.81
C THR A 66 23.25 -1.71 -21.40
N CYS A 67 23.36 -2.60 -20.42
CA CYS A 67 24.63 -3.19 -20.04
C CYS A 67 24.47 -4.71 -20.01
N ASN A 68 25.40 -5.42 -20.67
CA ASN A 68 25.44 -6.88 -20.67
C ASN A 68 26.07 -7.41 -19.35
N LYS A 69 27.20 -6.83 -18.95
CA LYS A 69 27.94 -7.21 -17.73
C LYS A 69 27.11 -7.04 -16.45
N ASN A 70 26.41 -5.92 -16.30
CA ASN A 70 25.72 -5.54 -15.06
C ASN A 70 24.30 -4.98 -15.32
N LYS A 71 23.27 -5.69 -14.85
CA LYS A 71 21.86 -5.27 -15.01
C LYS A 71 21.50 -3.99 -14.24
N LYS A 72 22.29 -3.61 -13.22
CA LYS A 72 22.10 -2.38 -12.42
C LYS A 72 22.31 -1.08 -13.22
N HIS A 73 23.08 -1.14 -14.31
CA HIS A 73 23.37 0.04 -15.14
C HIS A 73 22.29 0.34 -16.19
N LYS A 74 21.25 -0.49 -16.27
CA LYS A 74 20.15 -0.31 -17.22
C LYS A 74 19.38 0.97 -16.90
N GLN A 75 19.39 1.94 -17.82
CA GLN A 75 18.76 3.25 -17.65
C GLN A 75 17.88 3.66 -18.85
N ARG A 76 16.85 4.49 -18.63
CA ARG A 76 16.00 5.10 -19.65
C ARG A 76 15.93 6.62 -19.45
N GLN A 77 15.99 7.38 -20.54
CA GLN A 77 15.80 8.82 -20.54
C GLN A 77 14.32 9.17 -20.56
N GLY A 78 13.87 9.90 -19.53
CA GLY A 78 12.51 10.42 -19.41
C GLY A 78 11.49 9.41 -18.89
#